data_AF-A0A1I6K188-F1
#
_entry.id   AF-A0A1I6K188-F1
#
_cell.length_a   1.000
_cell.length_b   1.000
_cell.length_c   1.000
_cell.angle_alpha   90.00
_cell.angle_beta   90.00
_cell.angle_gamma   90.00
#
_symmetry.space_group_name_H-M   'P 1'
#
loop_
_entity.id
_entity.type
_entity.pdbx_description
1 polymer ?
#
loop_
_entity_poly.entity_id
_entity_poly.type
_entity_poly.pdbx_seq_one_letter_code
_entity_poly.pdbx_strand_id
1 'polypeptide(L)'
;MAGLGLITADSHRRFRWLVVLCLLGVAMWLLLSAIEDQLHRAETMAARLMLNQVRSALVVRGAEAMLARDETLEELAGMNPLPLLDTSYAPGLCGEQSGPEEGWCFDSEESWLVYGPRQPLALEGRYRNTGEPFHWQVRVDYAGTVKNGKIDDKRGIGLKLVEINRYQVRENE
;
A
#
# COMPACT_ATOMS: atom_id res chain seq x y z
N MET A 1 -66.32 -35.53 -4.04
CA MET A 1 -65.55 -34.27 -3.98
C MET A 1 -64.23 -34.56 -3.25
N ALA A 2 -63.20 -34.98 -3.98
CA ALA A 2 -61.88 -35.30 -3.42
C ALA A 2 -60.81 -34.62 -4.30
N GLY A 3 -60.61 -33.32 -4.08
CA GLY A 3 -59.72 -32.50 -4.93
C GLY A 3 -59.06 -31.32 -4.22
N LEU A 4 -59.10 -31.28 -2.88
CA LEU A 4 -58.56 -30.14 -2.10
C LEU A 4 -57.38 -30.51 -1.17
N GLY A 5 -57.02 -31.79 -1.06
CA GLY A 5 -55.94 -32.24 -0.17
C GLY A 5 -54.55 -32.32 -0.80
N LEU A 6 -54.42 -32.30 -2.13
CA LEU A 6 -53.12 -32.48 -2.81
C LEU A 6 -52.31 -31.19 -3.01
N ILE A 7 -52.95 -30.02 -2.92
CA ILE A 7 -52.31 -28.72 -3.23
C ILE A 7 -51.55 -28.17 -2.01
N THR A 8 -51.94 -28.54 -0.79
CA THR A 8 -51.33 -28.06 0.46
C THR A 8 -50.06 -28.81 0.85
N ALA A 9 -49.92 -30.08 0.47
CA ALA A 9 -48.70 -30.86 0.75
C ALA A 9 -47.50 -30.38 -0.08
N ASP A 10 -47.75 -29.95 -1.33
CA ASP A 10 -46.73 -29.43 -2.24
C ASP A 10 -46.33 -27.99 -1.88
N SER A 11 -47.28 -27.18 -1.40
CA SER A 11 -47.01 -25.79 -0.98
C SER A 11 -46.10 -25.71 0.26
N HIS A 12 -46.25 -26.59 1.25
CA HIS A 12 -45.35 -26.65 2.41
C HIS A 12 -43.91 -27.02 2.00
N ARG A 13 -43.75 -27.97 1.07
CA ARG A 13 -42.42 -28.37 0.59
C ARG A 13 -41.76 -27.25 -0.23
N ARG A 14 -42.53 -26.58 -1.10
CA ARG A 14 -42.07 -25.42 -1.88
C ARG A 14 -41.74 -24.22 -0.99
N PHE A 15 -42.57 -23.94 0.01
CA PHE A 15 -42.31 -22.88 0.99
C PHE A 15 -41.04 -23.16 1.79
N ARG A 16 -40.83 -24.41 2.24
CA ARG A 16 -39.59 -24.79 2.93
C ARG A 16 -38.36 -24.62 2.06
N TRP A 17 -38.44 -24.94 0.77
CA TRP A 17 -37.36 -24.70 -0.19
C TRP A 17 -37.08 -23.20 -0.39
N LEU A 18 -38.11 -22.36 -0.48
CA LEU A 18 -37.94 -20.91 -0.55
C LEU A 18 -37.26 -20.36 0.70
N VAL A 19 -37.69 -20.81 1.89
CA VAL A 19 -37.05 -20.40 3.15
C VAL A 19 -35.57 -20.82 3.18
N VAL A 20 -35.25 -22.05 2.78
CA VAL A 20 -33.86 -22.51 2.71
C VAL A 20 -33.04 -21.70 1.71
N LEU A 21 -33.59 -21.40 0.51
CA LEU A 21 -32.91 -20.58 -0.48
C LEU A 21 -32.70 -19.14 0.01
N CYS A 22 -33.68 -18.55 0.70
CA CYS A 22 -33.53 -17.24 1.32
C CYS A 22 -32.44 -17.25 2.40
N LEU A 23 -32.42 -18.27 3.27
CA LEU A 23 -31.39 -18.41 4.30
C LEU A 23 -30.00 -18.58 3.69
N LEU A 24 -29.86 -19.40 2.65
CA LEU A 24 -28.60 -19.59 1.93
C LEU A 24 -28.17 -18.29 1.22
N GLY A 25 -29.10 -17.57 0.61
CA GLY A 25 -28.83 -16.28 -0.03
C GLY A 25 -28.31 -15.24 0.95
N VAL A 26 -28.94 -15.13 2.12
CA VAL A 26 -28.49 -14.22 3.19
C VAL A 26 -27.14 -14.64 3.74
N ALA A 27 -26.93 -15.93 4.02
CA ALA A 27 -25.65 -16.43 4.51
C ALA A 27 -24.52 -16.18 3.51
N MET A 28 -24.76 -16.42 2.22
CA MET A 28 -23.80 -16.16 1.15
C MET A 28 -23.47 -14.67 1.04
N TRP A 29 -24.49 -13.81 1.11
CA TRP A 29 -24.29 -12.36 1.10
C TRP A 29 -23.40 -11.90 2.25
N LEU A 30 -23.68 -12.36 3.48
CA LEU A 30 -22.87 -12.03 4.66
C LEU A 30 -21.42 -12.51 4.53
N LEU A 31 -21.21 -13.72 3.99
CA LEU A 31 -19.87 -14.25 3.75
C LEU A 31 -19.10 -13.40 2.72
N LEU A 32 -19.77 -12.96 1.65
CA LEU A 32 -19.14 -12.14 0.63
C LEU A 32 -18.71 -10.78 1.19
N SER A 33 -19.61 -10.10 1.91
CA SER A 33 -19.28 -8.83 2.57
C SER A 33 -18.15 -8.98 3.60
N ALA A 34 -18.10 -10.10 4.32
CA ALA A 34 -17.01 -10.37 5.25
C ALA A 34 -15.67 -10.53 4.53
N ILE A 35 -15.64 -11.18 3.36
CA ILE A 35 -14.40 -11.37 2.58
C ILE A 35 -13.86 -10.03 2.06
N GLU A 36 -14.72 -9.16 1.53
CA GLU A 36 -14.33 -7.82 1.05
C GLU A 36 -13.67 -7.00 2.17
N ASP A 37 -14.26 -7.03 3.36
CA ASP A 37 -13.71 -6.41 4.57
C ASP A 37 -12.34 -6.98 4.97
N GLN A 38 -12.15 -8.30 4.86
CA GLN A 38 -10.86 -8.93 5.15
C GLN A 38 -9.81 -8.55 4.12
N LEU A 39 -10.18 -8.47 2.83
CA LEU A 39 -9.29 -8.05 1.76
C LEU A 39 -8.77 -6.63 2.00
N HIS A 40 -9.65 -5.71 2.40
CA HIS A 40 -9.30 -4.33 2.75
C HIS A 40 -8.30 -4.24 3.91
N ARG A 41 -8.55 -4.99 4.98
CA ARG A 41 -7.64 -5.04 6.13
C ARG A 41 -6.30 -5.66 5.74
N ALA A 42 -6.33 -6.74 4.96
CA ALA A 42 -5.13 -7.43 4.50
C ALA A 42 -4.25 -6.53 3.63
N GLU A 43 -4.83 -5.78 2.69
CA GLU A 43 -4.09 -4.84 1.86
C GLU A 43 -3.47 -3.72 2.71
N THR A 44 -4.25 -3.13 3.62
CA THR A 44 -3.75 -2.10 4.54
C THR A 44 -2.57 -2.59 5.36
N MET A 45 -2.67 -3.80 5.92
CA MET A 45 -1.61 -4.40 6.74
C MET A 45 -0.39 -4.73 5.89
N ALA A 46 -0.57 -5.32 4.70
CA ALA A 46 0.51 -5.65 3.79
C ALA A 46 1.29 -4.41 3.36
N ALA A 47 0.61 -3.32 2.99
CA ALA A 47 1.24 -2.07 2.60
C ALA A 47 2.04 -1.44 3.76
N ARG A 48 1.48 -1.45 4.98
CA ARG A 48 2.17 -0.96 6.19
C ARG A 48 3.41 -1.78 6.52
N LEU A 49 3.32 -3.11 6.41
CA LEU A 49 4.44 -4.00 6.64
C LEU A 49 5.57 -3.73 5.63
N MET A 50 5.23 -3.58 4.35
CA MET A 50 6.19 -3.25 3.30
C MET A 50 6.92 -1.94 3.61
N LEU A 51 6.19 -0.86 3.96
CA LEU A 51 6.80 0.42 4.33
C LEU A 51 7.73 0.29 5.55
N ASN A 52 7.31 -0.47 6.56
CA ASN A 52 8.12 -0.68 7.75
C ASN A 52 9.40 -1.48 7.44
N GLN A 53 9.31 -2.49 6.57
CA GLN A 53 10.46 -3.26 6.10
C GLN A 53 11.42 -2.35 5.33
N VAL A 54 10.91 -1.54 4.38
CA VAL A 54 11.74 -0.58 3.63
C VAL A 54 12.45 0.39 4.58
N ARG A 55 11.74 0.99 5.53
CA ARG A 55 12.34 1.91 6.50
C ARG A 55 13.42 1.25 7.33
N SER A 56 13.19 0.03 7.79
CA SER A 56 14.17 -0.72 8.57
C SER A 56 15.41 -1.02 7.72
N ALA A 57 15.22 -1.43 6.46
CA ALA A 57 16.30 -1.69 5.53
C ALA A 57 17.11 -0.43 5.20
N LEU A 58 16.45 0.74 5.04
CA LEU A 58 17.13 2.02 4.82
C LEU A 58 17.96 2.47 6.02
N VAL A 59 17.51 2.21 7.25
CA VAL A 59 18.31 2.49 8.46
C VAL A 59 19.58 1.64 8.46
N VAL A 60 19.48 0.34 8.14
CA VAL A 60 20.64 -0.56 8.03
C VAL A 60 21.57 -0.10 6.92
N ARG A 61 21.05 0.14 5.71
CA ARG A 61 21.85 0.57 4.56
C ARG A 61 22.54 1.92 4.78
N GLY A 62 21.86 2.86 5.44
CA GLY A 62 22.45 4.14 5.83
C GLY A 62 23.59 3.97 6.82
N ALA A 63 23.44 3.11 7.83
CA ALA A 63 24.52 2.80 8.76
C ALA A 63 25.72 2.12 8.07
N GLU A 64 25.47 1.19 7.15
CA GLU A 64 26.50 0.55 6.34
C GLU A 64 27.30 1.57 5.52
N ALA A 65 26.63 2.50 4.82
CA ALA A 65 27.30 3.53 4.05
C ALA A 65 28.19 4.43 4.93
N MET A 66 27.68 4.85 6.08
CA MET A 66 28.45 5.64 7.05
C MET A 66 29.69 4.91 7.59
N LEU A 67 29.66 3.58 7.67
CA LEU A 67 30.77 2.75 8.14
C LEU A 67 31.78 2.41 7.04
N ALA A 68 31.29 2.08 5.83
CA ALA A 68 32.12 1.64 4.71
C ALA A 68 33.00 2.75 4.14
N ARG A 69 32.61 4.04 4.28
CA ARG A 69 33.31 5.23 3.76
C ARG A 69 33.49 5.31 2.24
N ASP A 70 33.12 4.27 1.51
CA ASP A 70 33.21 4.22 0.04
C ASP A 70 32.02 4.88 -0.67
N GLU A 71 30.93 5.15 0.06
CA GLU A 71 29.69 5.69 -0.49
C GLU A 71 29.08 6.71 0.48
N THR A 72 28.56 7.81 -0.05
CA THR A 72 27.95 8.89 0.73
C THR A 72 26.43 8.70 0.84
N LEU A 73 25.83 9.23 1.91
CA LEU A 73 24.38 9.18 2.08
C LEU A 73 23.66 9.95 0.97
N GLU A 74 24.30 11.01 0.47
CA GLU A 74 23.82 11.86 -0.61
C GLU A 74 23.75 11.10 -1.95
N GLU A 75 24.72 10.23 -2.24
CA GLU A 75 24.71 9.35 -3.42
C GLU A 75 23.61 8.29 -3.35
N LEU A 76 23.25 7.87 -2.13
CA LEU A 76 22.15 6.92 -1.90
C LEU A 76 20.76 7.58 -1.87
N ALA A 77 20.68 8.90 -1.91
CA ALA A 77 19.39 9.59 -2.01
C ALA A 77 18.73 9.29 -3.36
N GLY A 78 17.43 9.00 -3.34
CA GLY A 78 16.69 8.59 -4.54
C GLY A 78 16.96 7.15 -4.99
N MET A 79 17.77 6.36 -4.28
CA MET A 79 17.97 4.95 -4.66
C MET A 79 16.65 4.16 -4.65
N ASN A 80 16.57 3.13 -5.49
CA ASN A 80 15.49 2.15 -5.41
C ASN A 80 15.60 1.35 -4.10
N PRO A 81 14.65 1.44 -3.17
CA PRO A 81 14.74 0.71 -1.90
C PRO A 81 14.30 -0.75 -2.01
N LEU A 82 13.67 -1.16 -3.12
CA LEU A 82 13.11 -2.50 -3.28
C LEU A 82 14.16 -3.62 -3.25
N PRO A 83 15.35 -3.48 -3.86
CA PRO A 83 16.40 -4.50 -3.77
C PRO A 83 16.96 -4.70 -2.35
N LEU A 84 16.68 -3.79 -1.41
CA LEU A 84 17.09 -3.94 -0.01
C LEU A 84 16.19 -4.92 0.75
N LEU A 85 15.06 -5.30 0.16
CA LEU A 85 14.11 -6.22 0.75
C LEU A 85 14.45 -7.64 0.32
N ASP A 86 14.55 -8.56 1.29
CA ASP A 86 14.67 -9.99 1.03
C ASP A 86 13.29 -10.58 0.69
N THR A 87 12.70 -10.09 -0.40
CA THR A 87 11.39 -10.54 -0.88
C THR A 87 11.53 -11.34 -2.16
N SER A 88 10.96 -12.54 -2.18
CA SER A 88 10.85 -13.37 -3.39
C SER A 88 9.98 -12.75 -4.48
N TYR A 89 9.19 -11.74 -4.14
CA TYR A 89 8.48 -10.88 -5.07
C TYR A 89 9.42 -9.75 -5.47
N ALA A 90 9.74 -9.64 -6.76
CA ALA A 90 10.49 -8.52 -7.31
C ALA A 90 9.49 -7.48 -7.85
N PRO A 91 9.19 -6.40 -7.11
CA PRO A 91 8.41 -5.31 -7.66
C PRO A 91 9.16 -4.71 -8.86
N GLY A 92 8.46 -4.59 -9.98
CA GLY A 92 9.05 -4.12 -11.23
C GLY A 92 9.38 -2.62 -11.22
N LEU A 93 10.05 -2.16 -12.28
CA LEU A 93 10.11 -0.73 -12.61
C LEU A 93 8.71 -0.27 -13.06
N CYS A 94 8.32 0.96 -12.70
CA CYS A 94 7.10 1.54 -13.21
C CYS A 94 7.26 1.69 -14.74
N GLY A 95 6.41 1.03 -15.52
CA GLY A 95 6.60 0.93 -16.97
C GLY A 95 6.14 2.17 -17.74
N GLU A 96 7.03 2.66 -18.61
CA GLU A 96 7.02 3.61 -19.75
C GLU A 96 5.72 4.20 -20.34
N GLN A 97 4.51 3.89 -19.88
CA GLN A 97 3.28 4.51 -20.42
C GLN A 97 2.12 4.67 -19.44
N SER A 98 2.18 4.07 -18.25
CA SER A 98 1.27 4.31 -17.12
C SER A 98 1.86 3.56 -15.94
N GLY A 99 1.98 4.21 -14.78
CA GLY A 99 2.47 3.59 -13.55
C GLY A 99 1.71 2.28 -13.20
N PRO A 100 2.09 1.60 -12.11
CA PRO A 100 1.46 0.33 -11.75
C PRO A 100 -0.03 0.62 -11.53
N GLU A 101 -0.89 0.02 -12.34
CA GLU A 101 -2.33 0.11 -12.12
C GLU A 101 -2.65 -0.35 -10.69
N GLU A 102 -1.86 -1.30 -10.16
CA GLU A 102 -1.96 -1.85 -8.82
C GLU A 102 -0.61 -2.36 -8.28
N GLY A 103 -0.36 -2.20 -6.97
CA GLY A 103 0.82 -2.76 -6.28
C GLY A 103 2.03 -1.84 -6.23
N TRP A 104 3.21 -2.41 -5.95
CA TRP A 104 4.46 -1.68 -5.73
C TRP A 104 5.32 -1.63 -7.01
N CYS A 105 5.89 -0.47 -7.31
CA CYS A 105 6.96 -0.33 -8.31
C CYS A 105 7.92 0.82 -7.94
N PHE A 106 9.02 0.92 -8.68
CA PHE A 106 9.93 2.06 -8.59
C PHE A 106 10.04 2.81 -9.92
N ASP A 107 9.81 4.12 -9.87
CA ASP A 107 9.95 5.06 -10.98
C ASP A 107 11.39 5.56 -10.97
N SER A 108 12.15 5.17 -11.99
CA SER A 108 13.57 5.53 -12.12
C SER A 108 13.79 6.96 -12.59
N GLU A 109 12.82 7.59 -13.26
CA GLU A 109 12.97 8.97 -13.74
C GLU A 109 12.85 9.94 -12.57
N GLU A 110 11.80 9.77 -11.76
CA GLU A 110 11.51 10.62 -10.61
C GLU A 110 12.17 10.14 -9.30
N SER A 111 12.76 8.93 -9.33
CA SER A 111 13.32 8.25 -8.16
C SER A 111 12.27 8.01 -7.06
N TRP A 112 11.06 7.60 -7.46
CA TRP A 112 9.93 7.39 -6.55
C TRP A 112 9.61 5.92 -6.36
N LEU A 113 9.40 5.53 -5.11
CA LEU A 113 8.68 4.31 -4.76
C LEU A 113 7.19 4.61 -4.88
N VAL A 114 6.47 3.84 -5.70
CA VAL A 114 5.06 4.07 -5.99
C VAL A 114 4.24 2.88 -5.51
N TYR A 115 3.09 3.16 -4.88
CA TYR A 115 2.10 2.14 -4.54
C TYR A 115 0.73 2.51 -5.10
N GLY A 116 0.22 1.69 -6.01
CA GLY A 116 -1.15 1.77 -6.54
C GLY A 116 -2.11 0.94 -5.68
N PRO A 117 -3.02 1.54 -4.90
CA PRO A 117 -3.97 0.79 -4.09
C PRO A 117 -5.06 0.16 -4.98
N ARG A 118 -5.44 -1.10 -4.69
CA ARG A 118 -6.51 -1.81 -5.44
C ARG A 118 -7.90 -1.37 -5.05
N GLN A 119 -8.02 -0.86 -3.83
CA GLN A 119 -9.25 -0.35 -3.25
C GLN A 119 -8.92 0.92 -2.47
N PRO A 120 -9.91 1.78 -2.17
CA PRO A 120 -9.65 2.98 -1.41
C PRO A 120 -8.98 2.63 -0.08
N LEU A 121 -7.91 3.33 0.31
CA LEU A 121 -7.05 2.93 1.41
C LEU A 121 -6.56 4.14 2.20
N ALA A 122 -6.50 3.99 3.53
CA ALA A 122 -5.83 4.94 4.41
C ALA A 122 -4.47 4.42 4.87
N LEU A 123 -3.40 5.06 4.38
CA LEU A 123 -2.01 4.75 4.71
C LEU A 123 -1.35 5.98 5.35
N GLU A 124 -0.73 5.80 6.52
CA GLU A 124 -0.04 6.88 7.27
C GLU A 124 -0.88 8.13 7.55
N GLY A 125 -2.19 7.96 7.70
CA GLY A 125 -3.13 9.06 7.94
C GLY A 125 -3.61 9.77 6.65
N ARG A 126 -3.20 9.31 5.47
CA ARG A 126 -3.68 9.80 4.18
C ARG A 126 -4.54 8.77 3.48
N TYR A 127 -5.72 9.22 3.06
CA TYR A 127 -6.65 8.43 2.27
C TYR A 127 -6.41 8.66 0.77
N ARG A 128 -6.48 7.58 0.00
CA ARG A 128 -6.44 7.60 -1.47
C ARG A 128 -7.55 6.72 -2.02
N ASN A 129 -8.12 7.14 -3.13
CA ASN A 129 -9.07 6.31 -3.87
C ASN A 129 -8.34 5.28 -4.74
N THR A 130 -9.09 4.31 -5.28
CA THR A 130 -8.58 3.40 -6.31
C THR A 130 -8.03 4.20 -7.49
N GLY A 131 -6.84 3.87 -7.95
CA GLY A 131 -6.16 4.55 -9.05
C GLY A 131 -5.43 5.85 -8.66
N GLU A 132 -5.47 6.26 -7.39
CA GLU A 132 -4.64 7.36 -6.87
C GLU A 132 -3.40 6.78 -6.15
N PRO A 133 -2.22 6.78 -6.78
CA PRO A 133 -1.05 6.17 -6.18
C PRO A 133 -0.46 7.02 -5.05
N PHE A 134 0.16 6.32 -4.11
CA PHE A 134 1.07 6.91 -3.13
C PHE A 134 2.48 6.96 -3.68
N HIS A 135 3.24 7.98 -3.30
CA HIS A 135 4.61 8.18 -3.77
C HIS A 135 5.51 8.45 -2.56
N TRP A 136 6.68 7.80 -2.55
CA TRP A 136 7.72 8.06 -1.58
C TRP A 136 9.07 8.18 -2.26
N GLN A 137 10.01 8.83 -1.60
CA GLN A 137 11.40 8.93 -2.05
C GLN A 137 12.34 8.70 -0.89
N VAL A 138 13.45 8.03 -1.19
CA VAL A 138 14.57 7.90 -0.25
C VAL A 138 15.29 9.24 -0.16
N ARG A 139 15.39 9.80 1.04
CA ARG A 139 16.10 11.06 1.29
C ARG A 139 17.08 10.89 2.44
N VAL A 140 18.14 11.68 2.41
CA VAL A 140 19.05 11.80 3.56
C VAL A 140 18.29 12.41 4.74
N ASP A 141 18.43 11.79 5.89
CA ASP A 141 18.02 12.38 7.16
C ASP A 141 19.18 13.21 7.71
N TYR A 142 18.89 14.46 8.05
CA TYR A 142 19.89 15.41 8.54
C TYR A 142 19.63 15.73 10.00
N ALA A 143 20.66 15.62 10.83
CA ALA A 143 20.69 16.29 12.13
C ALA A 143 21.40 17.64 11.97
N GLY A 144 20.96 18.61 12.76
CA GLY A 144 21.63 19.90 12.88
C GLY A 144 20.88 20.80 13.84
N THR A 145 21.50 21.90 14.22
CA THR A 145 20.83 22.90 15.07
C THR A 145 19.95 23.79 14.21
N VAL A 146 18.70 24.01 14.62
CA VAL A 146 17.82 24.94 13.91
C VAL A 146 18.15 26.37 14.35
N LYS A 147 18.64 27.20 13.43
CA LYS A 147 18.79 28.65 13.61
C LYS A 147 17.99 29.38 12.54
N ASN A 148 17.13 30.30 12.96
CA ASN A 148 16.30 31.11 12.05
C ASN A 148 15.52 30.29 11.00
N GLY A 149 14.97 29.14 11.42
CA GLY A 149 14.18 28.25 10.53
C GLY A 149 14.99 27.48 9.48
N LYS A 150 16.33 27.58 9.50
CA LYS A 150 17.24 26.77 8.68
C LYS A 150 18.06 25.85 9.59
N ILE A 151 18.33 24.65 9.09
CA ILE A 151 19.26 23.72 9.75
C ILE A 151 20.68 24.23 9.48
N ASP A 152 21.33 24.68 10.53
CA ASP A 152 22.76 25.04 10.60
C ASP A 152 23.56 23.79 11.00
N ASP A 153 24.76 23.62 10.45
CA ASP A 153 25.62 22.42 10.62
C ASP A 153 24.89 21.11 10.24
N LYS A 154 24.41 21.03 8.98
CA LYS A 154 23.74 19.83 8.46
C LYS A 154 24.71 18.66 8.39
N ARG A 155 24.47 17.63 9.20
CA ARG A 155 25.15 16.33 9.12
C ARG A 155 24.14 15.25 8.75
N GLY A 156 24.42 14.52 7.68
CA GLY A 156 23.67 13.31 7.33
C GLY A 156 23.82 12.27 8.44
N ILE A 157 22.69 11.81 8.98
CA ILE A 157 22.63 10.81 10.06
C ILE A 157 22.03 9.48 9.60
N GLY A 158 21.56 9.41 8.36
CA GLY A 158 21.05 8.17 7.77
C GLY A 158 20.17 8.43 6.56
N LEU A 159 19.42 7.40 6.15
CA LEU A 159 18.43 7.44 5.07
C LEU A 159 17.03 7.28 5.65
N LYS A 160 16.06 7.97 5.07
CA LYS A 160 14.64 7.84 5.41
C LYS A 160 13.76 7.82 4.18
N LEU A 161 12.61 7.16 4.31
CA LEU A 161 11.56 7.17 3.30
C LEU A 161 10.57 8.29 3.59
N VAL A 162 10.44 9.25 2.67
CA VAL A 162 9.55 10.42 2.80
C VAL A 162 8.45 10.34 1.77
N GLU A 163 7.19 10.47 2.20
CA GLU A 163 6.05 10.54 1.28
C GLU A 163 6.08 11.89 0.53
N ILE A 164 5.93 11.85 -0.79
CA ILE A 164 5.89 13.02 -1.66
C ILE A 164 4.46 13.26 -2.11
N ASN A 165 4.03 14.52 -2.04
CA ASN A 165 2.83 14.95 -2.74
C ASN A 165 3.19 15.46 -4.13
N ARG A 166 2.80 14.72 -5.19
CA ARG A 166 3.05 15.06 -6.60
C ARG A 166 2.61 16.49 -6.95
N TYR A 167 1.58 17.02 -6.30
CA TYR A 167 1.06 18.36 -6.55
C TYR A 167 1.95 19.49 -5.99
N GLN A 168 2.80 19.23 -4.99
CA GLN A 168 3.70 20.24 -4.42
C GLN A 168 5.07 20.31 -5.13
N VAL A 169 5.42 19.31 -5.95
CA VAL A 169 6.71 19.27 -6.64
C VAL A 169 6.72 20.17 -7.88
N ARG A 170 5.59 20.25 -8.61
CA ARG A 170 5.46 21.09 -9.82
C ARG A 170 5.42 22.60 -9.60
N GLU A 171 5.29 23.07 -8.35
CA GLU A 171 5.20 24.49 -8.03
C GLU A 171 6.57 25.13 -7.72
N ASN A 172 7.63 24.31 -7.63
CA ASN A 172 9.00 24.73 -7.33
C ASN A 172 9.98 24.56 -8.51
N GLU A 173 9.45 24.34 -9.72
CA GLU A 173 10.20 24.30 -10.98
C GLU A 173 10.10 25.64 -11.72
#